data_AF-A0A087UY40-F1
#
_entry.id   AF-A0A087UY40-F1
#
_cell.length_a   1.000
_cell.length_b   1.000
_cell.length_c   1.000
_cell.angle_alpha   90.00
_cell.angle_beta   90.00
_cell.angle_gamma   90.00
#
_symmetry.space_group_name_H-M   'P 1'
#
loop_
_entity.id
_entity.type
_entity.pdbx_description
1 polymer ?
#
loop_
_entity_poly.entity_id
_entity_poly.type
_entity_poly.pdbx_seq_one_letter_code
_entity_poly.pdbx_strand_id
1 'polypeptide(L)'
;MAFRFNFPNPEDETAKCDENNFPNTAETVMECDNSKLFFETHQAVEVAGSTFPICKCSSSSLNEVGQAKEVKFGNLDVKYTSLKSVNKKTENPNLLLTDSLGTDLLPGVYEGGFKVWECAFDLANYLVVNNCIKANDAVLELGCGAGLPGIVAYICGASVAFQDLNSEVLEYVTIPNIMLNTSEDKYAHVKQKCAFLSGDWECIRKCFYSYAQETNLFDVILSSETIYEKGNQVKLLNLMKAALKKEGIIFIAAKIHYFGVSGGILDFEKLVEEDGTFTISTVERFTNGFERRIVKMKRKKTS
;
A
#
# COMPACT_ATOMS: atom_id res chain seq x y z
N MET A 1 13.62 -15.21 -6.81
CA MET A 1 13.05 -14.93 -8.14
C MET A 1 13.11 -13.42 -8.32
N ALA A 2 13.86 -12.90 -9.29
CA ALA A 2 14.02 -11.46 -9.47
C ALA A 2 12.73 -10.84 -10.03
N PHE A 3 12.34 -9.66 -9.52
CA PHE A 3 11.14 -8.94 -9.94
C PHE A 3 11.31 -8.38 -11.36
N ARG A 4 10.22 -8.40 -12.14
CA ARG A 4 10.22 -7.97 -13.54
C ARG A 4 9.41 -6.69 -13.69
N PHE A 5 10.13 -5.59 -13.73
CA PHE A 5 9.57 -4.27 -13.93
C PHE A 5 9.29 -3.95 -15.40
N ASN A 6 9.82 -4.76 -16.35
CA ASN A 6 9.71 -4.68 -17.81
C ASN A 6 9.12 -3.39 -18.38
N PHE A 7 9.76 -2.25 -18.07
CA PHE A 7 9.40 -0.97 -18.65
C PHE A 7 10.02 -0.91 -20.06
N PRO A 8 9.30 -0.39 -21.06
CA PRO A 8 9.91 -0.14 -22.36
C PRO A 8 11.13 0.77 -22.17
N ASN A 9 12.26 0.34 -22.75
CA ASN A 9 13.50 1.10 -22.72
C ASN A 9 13.33 2.37 -23.57
N PRO A 10 13.54 3.58 -23.04
CA PRO A 10 13.36 4.82 -23.81
C PRO A 10 14.33 4.97 -24.99
N GLU A 11 15.32 4.07 -25.14
CA GLU A 11 16.32 4.08 -26.22
C GLU A 11 16.08 3.02 -27.32
N ASP A 12 15.05 2.16 -27.22
CA ASP A 12 14.75 1.17 -28.27
C ASP A 12 13.90 1.77 -29.42
N GLU A 13 14.52 2.63 -30.25
CA GLU A 13 13.91 3.21 -31.47
C GLU A 13 13.81 2.22 -32.66
N THR A 14 13.40 0.97 -32.46
CA THR A 14 13.18 0.05 -33.62
C THR A 14 11.83 -0.65 -33.70
N ALA A 15 10.90 -0.41 -32.77
CA ALA A 15 9.50 -0.73 -33.01
C ALA A 15 8.82 0.45 -33.73
N LYS A 16 8.90 0.48 -35.06
CA LYS A 16 8.00 1.31 -35.88
C LYS A 16 6.56 0.93 -35.53
N CYS A 17 5.90 1.77 -34.74
CA CYS A 17 4.46 1.71 -34.59
C CYS A 17 3.86 2.24 -35.89
N ASP A 18 3.09 1.40 -36.58
CA ASP A 18 2.29 1.82 -37.72
C ASP A 18 1.34 2.95 -37.29
N GLU A 19 1.61 4.18 -37.73
CA GLU A 19 0.86 5.40 -37.38
C GLU A 19 -0.58 5.44 -37.94
N ASN A 20 -1.03 4.39 -38.64
CA ASN A 20 -2.34 4.35 -39.28
C ASN A 20 -3.42 3.58 -38.49
N ASN A 21 -3.16 3.19 -37.24
CA ASN A 21 -4.16 2.49 -36.42
C ASN A 21 -4.52 3.20 -35.10
N PHE A 22 -4.16 4.48 -34.94
CA PHE A 22 -4.70 5.32 -33.88
C PHE A 22 -5.99 6.01 -34.37
N PRO A 23 -7.15 5.79 -33.73
CA PRO A 23 -8.32 6.61 -34.00
C PRO A 23 -8.02 8.07 -33.61
N ASN A 24 -8.30 8.97 -34.55
CA ASN A 24 -8.13 10.42 -34.47
C ASN A 24 -8.52 11.01 -33.11
N THR A 25 -7.59 11.78 -32.55
CA THR A 25 -7.77 12.66 -31.40
C THR A 25 -8.68 13.84 -31.76
N ALA A 26 -9.97 13.70 -31.44
CA ALA A 26 -10.82 14.84 -31.15
C ALA A 26 -10.98 14.92 -29.62
N GLU A 27 -10.73 16.10 -29.09
CA GLU A 27 -10.86 16.48 -27.68
C GLU A 27 -12.04 15.77 -26.99
N THR A 28 -11.70 14.80 -26.14
CA THR A 28 -12.62 14.25 -25.16
C THR A 28 -11.94 14.37 -23.82
N VAL A 29 -12.31 15.42 -23.10
CA VAL A 29 -12.22 15.47 -21.65
C VAL A 29 -12.85 14.16 -21.17
N MET A 30 -12.04 13.24 -20.61
CA MET A 30 -12.58 12.05 -19.97
C MET A 30 -13.35 12.53 -18.73
N GLU A 31 -14.65 12.76 -18.91
CA GLU A 31 -15.60 12.75 -17.81
C GLU A 31 -15.50 11.39 -17.12
N CYS A 32 -15.27 11.42 -15.82
CA CYS A 32 -15.23 10.25 -14.96
C CYS A 32 -16.63 9.60 -14.99
N ASP A 33 -16.78 8.56 -15.80
CA ASP A 33 -18.02 7.79 -15.92
C ASP A 33 -18.31 7.08 -14.60
N ASN A 34 -19.30 7.61 -13.88
CA ASN A 34 -19.78 7.15 -12.58
C ASN A 34 -20.76 5.97 -12.69
N SER A 35 -20.71 5.15 -13.75
CA SER A 35 -21.69 4.08 -13.95
C SER A 35 -21.08 2.68 -14.12
N LYS A 36 -20.79 2.06 -12.95
CA LYS A 36 -20.95 0.63 -12.57
C LYS A 36 -19.71 -0.04 -11.98
N LEU A 37 -19.49 0.18 -10.69
CA LEU A 37 -19.79 -0.83 -9.66
C LEU A 37 -20.41 -0.07 -8.48
N PHE A 38 -21.60 -0.48 -8.04
CA PHE A 38 -22.35 0.22 -7.00
C PHE A 38 -21.61 0.14 -5.65
N PHE A 39 -21.20 1.30 -5.12
CA PHE A 39 -20.78 1.45 -3.74
C PHE A 39 -21.81 2.34 -3.04
N GLU A 40 -22.85 1.75 -2.43
CA GLU A 40 -23.71 2.51 -1.53
C GLU A 40 -22.93 2.81 -0.25
N THR A 41 -22.59 4.08 -0.07
CA THR A 41 -21.87 4.65 1.07
C THR A 41 -22.73 4.63 2.33
N HIS A 42 -22.94 3.47 2.94
CA HIS A 42 -23.79 3.37 4.12
C HIS A 42 -23.02 2.76 5.30
N GLN A 43 -22.55 3.68 6.17
CA GLN A 43 -22.04 3.53 7.55
C GLN A 43 -20.53 3.69 7.73
N ALA A 44 -20.19 4.85 8.27
CA ALA A 44 -19.12 5.12 9.23
C ALA A 44 -18.77 3.93 10.13
N VAL A 45 -17.48 3.56 10.22
CA VAL A 45 -16.96 2.86 11.41
C VAL A 45 -16.01 3.81 12.11
N GLU A 46 -16.19 3.90 13.44
CA GLU A 46 -15.21 4.54 14.31
C GLU A 46 -13.98 3.65 14.45
N VAL A 47 -12.88 4.07 13.84
CA VAL A 47 -11.55 3.54 14.12
C VAL A 47 -10.89 4.50 15.10
N ALA A 48 -10.72 4.07 16.35
CA ALA A 48 -10.14 4.91 17.41
C ALA A 48 -10.85 6.28 17.60
N GLY A 49 -12.18 6.32 17.45
CA GLY A 49 -12.98 7.55 17.56
C GLY A 49 -13.03 8.41 16.28
N SER A 50 -12.50 7.91 15.16
CA SER A 50 -12.47 8.59 13.87
C SER A 50 -13.31 7.87 12.82
N THR A 51 -14.08 8.62 12.04
CA THR A 51 -14.96 8.10 11.01
C THR A 51 -14.29 8.11 9.64
N PHE A 52 -14.01 6.94 9.07
CA PHE A 52 -13.47 6.82 7.72
C PHE A 52 -14.46 6.10 6.79
N PRO A 53 -14.53 6.47 5.49
CA PRO A 53 -15.27 5.67 4.51
C PRO A 53 -14.61 4.30 4.39
N ILE A 54 -15.40 3.23 4.50
CA ILE A 54 -14.94 1.84 4.50
C ILE A 54 -15.61 1.05 3.39
N CYS A 55 -14.84 0.14 2.78
CA CYS A 55 -15.35 -0.98 2.01
C CYS A 55 -15.77 -2.13 2.95
N LYS A 56 -17.06 -2.49 3.03
CA LYS A 56 -17.50 -3.69 3.75
C LYS A 56 -17.29 -4.92 2.88
N CYS A 57 -16.40 -5.82 3.30
CA CYS A 57 -16.36 -7.18 2.78
C CYS A 57 -17.52 -8.00 3.37
N SER A 58 -18.23 -8.72 2.50
CA SER A 58 -19.23 -9.71 2.92
C SER A 58 -18.52 -11.01 3.31
N SER A 59 -19.00 -11.67 4.37
CA SER A 59 -18.41 -12.91 4.91
C SER A 59 -18.43 -14.10 3.95
N SER A 60 -19.09 -14.00 2.80
CA SER A 60 -19.17 -15.07 1.80
C SER A 60 -17.87 -15.31 1.02
N SER A 61 -16.91 -14.37 1.04
CA SER A 61 -15.65 -14.49 0.30
C SER A 61 -14.54 -15.27 1.03
N LEU A 62 -14.80 -15.71 2.28
CA LEU A 62 -13.82 -16.40 3.12
C LEU A 62 -13.61 -17.88 2.78
N ASN A 63 -14.45 -18.46 1.92
CA ASN A 63 -14.54 -19.91 1.78
C ASN A 63 -13.48 -20.56 0.89
N GLU A 64 -12.62 -19.79 0.21
CA GLU A 64 -11.55 -20.35 -0.62
C GLU A 64 -10.24 -19.57 -0.47
N VAL A 65 -9.78 -19.35 0.76
CA VAL A 65 -8.38 -18.92 0.94
C VAL A 65 -7.50 -20.10 0.53
N GLY A 66 -6.72 -19.90 -0.53
CA GLY A 66 -5.72 -20.85 -0.99
C GLY A 66 -4.68 -21.24 0.05
N GLN A 67 -3.62 -21.96 -0.36
CA GLN A 67 -2.57 -22.41 0.57
C GLN A 67 -1.89 -21.22 1.28
N ALA A 68 -2.29 -20.98 2.53
CA ALA A 68 -1.68 -19.97 3.38
C ALA A 68 -0.22 -20.34 3.66
N LYS A 69 0.65 -19.34 3.64
CA LYS A 69 2.04 -19.42 4.06
C LYS A 69 2.17 -18.87 5.47
N GLU A 70 3.15 -19.36 6.20
CA GLU A 70 3.48 -18.87 7.54
C GLU A 70 4.88 -18.28 7.53
N VAL A 71 5.04 -17.14 8.17
CA VAL A 71 6.31 -16.42 8.32
C VAL A 71 6.42 -15.91 9.74
N LYS A 72 7.64 -15.97 10.29
CA LYS A 72 7.93 -15.49 11.63
C LYS A 72 8.58 -14.12 11.57
N PHE A 73 7.99 -13.15 12.27
CA PHE A 73 8.53 -11.80 12.47
C PHE A 73 8.86 -11.63 13.94
N GLY A 74 10.15 -11.61 14.30
CA GLY A 74 10.57 -11.64 15.70
C GLY A 74 9.94 -12.80 16.48
N ASN A 75 9.04 -12.48 17.41
CA ASN A 75 8.29 -13.44 18.23
C ASN A 75 6.84 -13.71 17.75
N LEU A 76 6.41 -13.12 16.63
CA LEU A 76 5.07 -13.30 16.08
C LEU A 76 5.08 -14.26 14.88
N ASP A 77 4.15 -15.20 14.87
CA ASP A 77 3.86 -16.05 13.71
C ASP A 77 2.70 -15.42 12.92
N VAL A 78 2.94 -15.11 11.66
CA VAL A 78 1.99 -14.43 10.77
C VAL A 78 1.71 -15.29 9.56
N LYS A 79 0.42 -15.45 9.25
CA LYS A 79 -0.06 -16.17 8.07
C LYS A 79 -0.38 -15.18 6.95
N TYR A 80 -0.09 -15.56 5.71
CA TYR A 80 -0.44 -14.74 4.56
C TYR A 80 -0.59 -15.57 3.29
N THR A 81 -1.29 -15.00 2.32
CA THR A 81 -1.49 -15.53 1.00
C THR A 81 -1.26 -14.45 -0.05
N SER A 82 -1.19 -14.87 -1.30
CA SER A 82 -1.13 -14.01 -2.48
C SER A 82 -2.22 -14.45 -3.46
N LEU A 83 -2.66 -13.59 -4.38
CA LEU A 83 -3.75 -13.96 -5.28
C LEU A 83 -3.45 -15.22 -6.11
N LYS A 84 -2.18 -15.41 -6.52
CA LYS A 84 -1.74 -16.64 -7.21
C LYS A 84 -2.00 -17.92 -6.42
N SER A 85 -2.13 -17.80 -5.10
CA SER A 85 -2.45 -18.90 -4.20
C SER A 85 -3.97 -19.04 -3.99
N VAL A 86 -4.74 -17.94 -4.06
CA VAL A 86 -6.17 -17.88 -3.71
C VAL A 86 -7.07 -18.66 -4.66
N ASN A 87 -6.90 -18.63 -5.99
CA ASN A 87 -7.42 -19.69 -6.89
C ASN A 87 -6.97 -19.45 -8.34
N LYS A 88 -6.75 -20.53 -9.12
CA LYS A 88 -6.41 -20.50 -10.56
C LYS A 88 -7.54 -19.98 -11.49
N LYS A 89 -8.62 -19.43 -10.92
CA LYS A 89 -9.88 -19.08 -11.61
C LYS A 89 -10.28 -17.62 -11.47
N THR A 90 -9.47 -16.75 -10.85
CA THR A 90 -9.74 -15.32 -10.89
C THR A 90 -9.43 -14.83 -12.31
N GLU A 91 -10.47 -14.63 -13.12
CA GLU A 91 -10.41 -13.90 -14.40
C GLU A 91 -10.16 -12.39 -14.15
N ASN A 92 -9.21 -12.05 -13.29
CA ASN A 92 -8.84 -10.65 -13.10
C ASN A 92 -8.06 -10.21 -14.36
N PRO A 93 -8.60 -9.26 -15.15
CA PRO A 93 -8.02 -8.88 -16.43
C PRO A 93 -6.62 -8.27 -16.27
N ASN A 94 -6.37 -7.56 -15.17
CA ASN A 94 -5.05 -6.97 -14.89
C ASN A 94 -4.02 -8.04 -14.60
N LEU A 95 -4.37 -9.09 -13.85
CA LEU A 95 -3.44 -10.21 -13.59
C LEU A 95 -3.10 -10.96 -14.88
N LEU A 96 -4.12 -11.28 -15.70
CA LEU A 96 -3.93 -11.92 -17.00
C LEU A 96 -3.04 -11.08 -17.92
N LEU A 97 -3.27 -9.76 -17.95
CA LEU A 97 -2.48 -8.82 -18.74
C LEU A 97 -1.03 -8.76 -18.24
N THR A 98 -0.80 -8.67 -16.93
CA THR A 98 0.57 -8.69 -16.37
C THR A 98 1.33 -9.98 -16.67
N ASP A 99 0.67 -11.15 -16.53
CA ASP A 99 1.28 -12.44 -16.86
C ASP A 99 1.59 -12.52 -18.37
N SER A 100 0.73 -12.00 -19.25
CA SER A 100 0.98 -11.97 -20.71
C SER A 100 2.13 -11.03 -21.11
N LEU A 101 2.27 -9.90 -20.41
CA LEU A 101 3.31 -8.90 -20.67
C LEU A 101 4.63 -9.21 -19.93
N GLY A 102 4.62 -10.23 -19.06
CA GLY A 102 5.78 -10.62 -18.26
C GLY A 102 6.23 -9.55 -17.26
N THR A 103 5.34 -8.64 -16.87
CA THR A 103 5.56 -7.57 -15.90
C THR A 103 4.87 -7.89 -14.58
N ASP A 104 5.38 -7.38 -13.46
CA ASP A 104 4.74 -7.51 -12.14
C ASP A 104 3.70 -6.38 -11.87
N LEU A 105 3.69 -5.31 -12.66
CA LEU A 105 2.78 -4.15 -12.51
C LEU A 105 2.46 -3.45 -13.84
N LEU A 106 1.39 -2.65 -13.83
CA LEU A 106 0.95 -1.74 -14.88
C LEU A 106 0.74 -0.36 -14.23
N PRO A 107 1.64 0.63 -14.45
CA PRO A 107 1.54 1.91 -13.76
C PRO A 107 0.19 2.60 -13.95
N GLY A 108 -0.41 3.08 -12.86
CA GLY A 108 -1.72 3.72 -12.83
C GLY A 108 -2.92 2.79 -13.03
N VAL A 109 -2.70 1.50 -13.33
CA VAL A 109 -3.76 0.51 -13.58
C VAL A 109 -3.71 -0.63 -12.57
N TYR A 110 -2.53 -1.14 -12.23
CA TYR A 110 -2.32 -2.21 -11.26
C TYR A 110 -0.88 -2.20 -10.75
N GLU A 111 -0.66 -1.78 -9.51
CA GLU A 111 0.68 -1.58 -8.94
C GLU A 111 1.28 -2.82 -8.27
N GLY A 112 0.90 -4.03 -8.74
CA GLY A 112 1.51 -5.27 -8.25
C GLY A 112 1.03 -5.76 -6.89
N GLY A 113 -0.09 -5.24 -6.37
CA GLY A 113 -0.61 -5.53 -5.03
C GLY A 113 -0.96 -6.99 -4.75
N PHE A 114 -1.10 -7.84 -5.78
CA PHE A 114 -1.30 -9.29 -5.59
C PHE A 114 -0.02 -10.07 -5.31
N LYS A 115 1.15 -9.44 -5.48
CA LYS A 115 2.47 -9.99 -5.12
C LYS A 115 2.90 -9.45 -3.76
N VAL A 116 3.62 -10.27 -3.00
CA VAL A 116 4.25 -9.83 -1.76
C VAL A 116 5.70 -9.48 -2.05
N TRP A 117 6.06 -8.23 -1.78
CA TRP A 117 7.37 -7.67 -2.05
C TRP A 117 8.31 -7.84 -0.85
N GLU A 118 9.62 -7.92 -1.11
CA GLU A 118 10.63 -8.22 -0.09
C GLU A 118 10.67 -7.18 1.04
N CYS A 119 10.49 -5.89 0.73
CA CYS A 119 10.45 -4.84 1.76
C CYS A 119 9.24 -4.94 2.72
N ALA A 120 8.15 -5.63 2.34
CA ALA A 120 7.03 -5.83 3.24
C ALA A 120 7.42 -6.77 4.40
N PHE A 121 8.25 -7.78 4.11
CA PHE A 121 8.82 -8.67 5.13
C PHE A 121 9.85 -7.95 5.99
N ASP A 122 10.74 -7.17 5.37
CA ASP A 122 11.76 -6.39 6.08
C ASP A 122 11.10 -5.42 7.08
N LEU A 123 10.08 -4.68 6.64
CA LEU A 123 9.36 -3.73 7.48
C LEU A 123 8.59 -4.43 8.59
N ALA A 124 7.83 -5.48 8.28
CA ALA A 124 7.09 -6.24 9.28
C ALA A 124 8.01 -6.80 10.38
N ASN A 125 9.15 -7.39 10.00
CA ASN A 125 10.12 -7.90 10.96
C ASN A 125 10.72 -6.78 11.83
N TYR A 126 11.12 -5.67 11.20
CA TYR A 126 11.69 -4.53 11.91
C TYR A 126 10.72 -3.94 12.95
N LEU A 127 9.42 -3.83 12.61
CA LEU A 127 8.40 -3.31 13.51
C LEU A 127 8.26 -4.16 14.78
N VAL A 128 8.28 -5.50 14.64
CA VAL A 128 8.21 -6.42 15.79
C VAL A 128 9.47 -6.35 16.63
N VAL A 129 10.65 -6.54 16.01
CA VAL A 129 11.93 -6.61 16.72
C VAL A 129 12.23 -5.34 17.50
N ASN A 130 11.84 -4.18 16.96
CA ASN A 130 12.09 -2.87 17.57
C ASN A 130 10.89 -2.32 18.35
N ASN A 131 9.82 -3.11 18.54
CA ASN A 131 8.62 -2.73 19.27
C ASN A 131 8.07 -1.35 18.84
N CYS A 132 7.93 -1.16 17.52
CA CYS A 132 7.60 0.15 16.94
C CYS A 132 6.12 0.51 17.04
N ILE A 133 5.24 -0.47 17.30
CA ILE A 133 3.79 -0.30 17.36
C ILE A 133 3.32 -0.56 18.78
N LYS A 134 2.51 0.34 19.33
CA LYS A 134 1.87 0.19 20.65
C LYS A 134 0.42 -0.23 20.49
N ALA A 135 -0.12 -0.86 21.54
CA ALA A 135 -1.55 -1.11 21.63
C ALA A 135 -2.32 0.21 21.53
N ASN A 136 -3.38 0.22 20.71
CA ASN A 136 -4.23 1.38 20.40
C ASN A 136 -3.59 2.52 19.61
N ASP A 137 -2.38 2.34 19.04
CA ASP A 137 -1.91 3.27 18.01
C ASP A 137 -2.91 3.29 16.84
N ALA A 138 -3.15 4.47 16.27
CA ALA A 138 -3.77 4.60 14.96
C ALA A 138 -2.70 4.46 13.89
N VAL A 139 -2.79 3.42 13.06
CA VAL A 139 -1.79 3.07 12.03
C VAL A 139 -2.41 3.17 10.64
N LEU A 140 -1.69 3.75 9.68
CA LEU A 140 -2.07 3.75 8.27
C LEU A 140 -0.99 3.02 7.45
N GLU A 141 -1.38 1.98 6.71
CA GLU A 141 -0.50 1.34 5.74
C GLU A 141 -0.85 1.80 4.32
N LEU A 142 0.09 2.49 3.66
CA LEU A 142 -0.06 3.02 2.30
C LEU A 142 0.55 2.08 1.27
N GLY A 143 -0.21 1.74 0.23
CA GLY A 143 0.16 0.72 -0.76
C GLY A 143 0.31 -0.65 -0.12
N CYS A 144 -0.72 -1.08 0.62
CA CYS A 144 -0.63 -2.22 1.53
C CYS A 144 -0.47 -3.57 0.82
N GLY A 145 -1.01 -3.77 -0.39
CA GLY A 145 -0.95 -5.07 -1.07
C GLY A 145 -1.46 -6.21 -0.17
N ALA A 146 -0.57 -7.14 0.17
CA ALA A 146 -0.88 -8.23 1.09
C ALA A 146 -1.07 -7.83 2.57
N GLY A 147 -0.69 -6.60 2.95
CA GLY A 147 -0.96 -5.99 4.26
C GLY A 147 -0.07 -6.48 5.40
N LEU A 148 1.12 -7.06 5.11
CA LEU A 148 1.96 -7.68 6.14
C LEU A 148 2.37 -6.71 7.28
N PRO A 149 2.96 -5.53 7.01
CA PRO A 149 3.22 -4.52 8.04
C PRO A 149 1.97 -4.12 8.86
N GLY A 150 0.83 -3.90 8.22
CA GLY A 150 -0.41 -3.53 8.90
C GLY A 150 -1.01 -4.68 9.71
N ILE A 151 -0.89 -5.92 9.27
CA ILE A 151 -1.30 -7.12 10.04
C ILE A 151 -0.46 -7.25 11.30
N VAL A 152 0.86 -7.03 11.23
CA VAL A 152 1.71 -6.96 12.43
C VAL A 152 1.22 -5.88 13.38
N ALA A 153 0.92 -4.68 12.88
CA ALA A 153 0.38 -3.61 13.72
C ALA A 153 -0.96 -4.00 14.38
N TYR A 154 -1.86 -4.62 13.62
CA TYR A 154 -3.14 -5.12 14.13
C TYR A 154 -2.96 -6.18 15.23
N ILE A 155 -2.06 -7.15 15.05
CA ILE A 155 -1.75 -8.17 16.06
C ILE A 155 -1.18 -7.52 17.34
N CYS A 156 -0.41 -6.44 17.21
CA CYS A 156 0.08 -5.62 18.33
C CYS A 156 -1.02 -4.79 19.02
N GLY A 157 -2.29 -4.88 18.59
CA GLY A 157 -3.44 -4.21 19.19
C GLY A 157 -3.73 -2.81 18.66
N ALA A 158 -3.06 -2.40 17.57
CA ALA A 158 -3.34 -1.14 16.91
C ALA A 158 -4.69 -1.15 16.18
N SER A 159 -5.20 0.04 15.90
CA SER A 159 -6.27 0.26 14.94
C SER A 159 -5.65 0.63 13.60
N VAL A 160 -5.94 -0.09 12.52
CA VAL A 160 -5.19 -0.04 11.25
C VAL A 160 -6.07 0.32 10.07
N ALA A 161 -5.74 1.38 9.36
CA ALA A 161 -6.28 1.66 8.04
C ALA A 161 -5.34 1.08 6.97
N PHE A 162 -5.88 0.27 6.07
CA PHE A 162 -5.17 -0.31 4.94
C PHE A 162 -5.57 0.42 3.67
N GLN A 163 -4.59 0.95 2.93
CA GLN A 163 -4.82 1.66 1.68
C GLN A 163 -4.14 0.95 0.52
N ASP A 164 -4.85 0.74 -0.58
CA ASP A 164 -4.29 0.30 -1.87
C ASP A 164 -4.92 1.10 -3.02
N LEU A 165 -4.29 1.13 -4.19
CA LEU A 165 -4.91 1.74 -5.37
C LEU A 165 -6.15 0.93 -5.80
N ASN A 166 -6.06 -0.39 -5.73
CA ASN A 166 -7.06 -1.31 -6.29
C ASN A 166 -7.95 -1.89 -5.19
N SER A 167 -9.27 -1.71 -5.31
CA SER A 167 -10.24 -2.26 -4.35
C SER A 167 -10.20 -3.80 -4.28
N GLU A 168 -9.87 -4.44 -5.40
CA GLU A 168 -9.77 -5.88 -5.58
C GLU A 168 -8.57 -6.46 -4.83
N VAL A 169 -7.49 -5.67 -4.66
CA VAL A 169 -6.36 -6.07 -3.81
C VAL A 169 -6.80 -6.14 -2.35
N LEU A 170 -7.54 -5.13 -1.90
CA LEU A 170 -8.09 -5.09 -0.55
C LEU A 170 -9.04 -6.28 -0.31
N GLU A 171 -9.96 -6.52 -1.24
CA GLU A 171 -10.97 -7.57 -1.12
C GLU A 171 -10.39 -8.98 -1.20
N TYR A 172 -9.52 -9.26 -2.18
CA TYR A 172 -9.07 -10.62 -2.47
C TYR A 172 -7.75 -11.01 -1.82
N VAL A 173 -7.01 -10.04 -1.25
CA VAL A 173 -5.72 -10.34 -0.61
C VAL A 173 -5.63 -9.74 0.79
N THR A 174 -5.78 -8.42 0.95
CA THR A 174 -5.55 -7.76 2.25
C THR A 174 -6.50 -8.28 3.32
N ILE A 175 -7.81 -8.29 3.04
CA ILE A 175 -8.84 -8.75 3.98
C ILE A 175 -8.66 -10.23 4.32
N PRO A 176 -8.56 -11.16 3.35
CA PRO A 176 -8.25 -12.56 3.64
C PRO A 176 -7.00 -12.75 4.51
N ASN A 177 -5.93 -11.99 4.27
CA ASN A 177 -4.72 -12.07 5.10
C ASN A 177 -4.93 -11.61 6.54
N ILE A 178 -5.72 -10.56 6.78
CA ILE A 178 -6.07 -10.15 8.15
C ILE A 178 -6.86 -11.27 8.85
N MET A 179 -7.77 -11.90 8.12
CA MET A 179 -8.64 -12.95 8.64
C MET A 179 -7.87 -14.24 8.96
N LEU A 180 -6.83 -14.57 8.18
CA LEU A 180 -5.91 -15.68 8.47
C LEU A 180 -5.18 -15.53 9.82
N ASN A 181 -5.07 -14.30 10.34
CA ASN A 181 -4.42 -13.96 11.60
C ASN A 181 -5.42 -13.63 12.72
N THR A 182 -6.70 -13.94 12.53
CA THR A 182 -7.77 -13.71 13.50
C THR A 182 -8.64 -14.96 13.64
N SER A 183 -9.12 -15.26 14.85
CA SER A 183 -10.09 -16.34 15.05
C SER A 183 -11.51 -15.89 14.68
N GLU A 184 -12.39 -16.80 14.25
CA GLU A 184 -13.74 -16.47 13.76
C GLU A 184 -14.58 -15.66 14.77
N ASP A 185 -14.47 -15.99 16.05
CA ASP A 185 -15.12 -15.28 17.16
C ASP A 185 -14.67 -13.81 17.28
N LYS A 186 -13.54 -13.45 16.66
CA LYS A 186 -12.96 -12.10 16.66
C LYS A 186 -13.12 -11.36 15.34
N TYR A 187 -13.91 -11.86 14.38
CA TYR A 187 -14.18 -11.11 13.14
C TYR A 187 -14.90 -9.77 13.40
N ALA A 188 -15.68 -9.68 14.48
CA ALA A 188 -16.23 -8.40 14.94
C ALA A 188 -15.13 -7.40 15.34
N HIS A 189 -14.01 -7.87 15.91
CA HIS A 189 -12.86 -7.01 16.24
C HIS A 189 -12.17 -6.48 14.99
N VAL A 190 -12.03 -7.28 13.93
CA VAL A 190 -11.50 -6.80 12.64
C VAL A 190 -12.32 -5.63 12.12
N LYS A 191 -13.66 -5.73 12.18
CA LYS A 191 -14.54 -4.64 11.76
C LYS A 191 -14.41 -3.38 12.61
N GLN A 192 -14.00 -3.48 13.87
CA GLN A 192 -13.81 -2.33 14.77
C GLN A 192 -12.42 -1.70 14.65
N LYS A 193 -11.41 -2.52 14.37
CA LYS A 193 -10.00 -2.12 14.38
C LYS A 193 -9.45 -1.84 12.99
N CYS A 194 -10.07 -2.33 11.92
CA CYS A 194 -9.56 -2.19 10.56
C CYS A 194 -10.45 -1.32 9.68
N ALA A 195 -9.84 -0.45 8.88
CA ALA A 195 -10.48 0.29 7.79
C ALA A 195 -9.78 0.01 6.46
N PHE A 196 -10.50 0.19 5.35
CA PHE A 196 -10.02 -0.14 4.00
C PHE A 196 -10.30 1.02 3.05
N LEU A 197 -9.24 1.56 2.44
CA LEU A 197 -9.26 2.75 1.60
C LEU A 197 -8.72 2.39 0.20
N SER A 198 -9.58 2.41 -0.83
CA SER A 198 -9.15 2.20 -2.22
C SER A 198 -9.05 3.51 -2.98
N GLY A 199 -7.98 3.68 -3.76
CA GLY A 199 -7.85 4.78 -4.74
C GLY A 199 -6.50 5.49 -4.72
N ASP A 200 -6.33 6.45 -5.65
CA ASP A 200 -5.12 7.27 -5.79
C ASP A 200 -4.87 8.12 -4.53
N TRP A 201 -3.60 8.28 -4.17
CA TRP A 201 -3.19 8.98 -2.96
C TRP A 201 -3.67 10.43 -2.88
N GLU A 202 -3.81 11.13 -4.00
CA GLU A 202 -4.33 12.51 -4.03
C GLU A 202 -5.83 12.55 -3.72
N CYS A 203 -6.59 11.53 -4.16
CA CYS A 203 -8.00 11.38 -3.79
C CYS A 203 -8.14 11.06 -2.29
N ILE A 204 -7.35 10.11 -1.79
CA ILE A 204 -7.33 9.75 -0.37
C ILE A 204 -6.90 10.95 0.50
N ARG A 205 -5.92 11.75 0.04
CA ARG A 205 -5.46 12.96 0.73
C ARG A 205 -6.60 13.93 0.99
N LYS A 206 -7.51 14.12 0.03
CA LYS A 206 -8.67 15.02 0.17
C LYS A 206 -9.59 14.61 1.31
N CYS A 207 -9.68 13.32 1.62
CA CYS A 207 -10.43 12.80 2.78
C CYS A 207 -9.80 13.21 4.12
N PHE A 208 -8.55 13.67 4.19
CA PHE A 208 -7.97 14.19 5.43
C PHE A 208 -8.18 15.70 5.60
N TYR A 209 -8.40 16.43 4.50
CA TYR A 209 -8.74 17.85 4.55
C TYR A 209 -10.20 18.11 4.89
N SER A 210 -11.13 17.32 4.36
CA SER A 210 -12.57 17.54 4.58
C SER A 210 -13.05 17.18 5.98
N TYR A 211 -12.29 16.35 6.71
CA TYR A 211 -12.62 15.88 8.07
C TYR A 211 -11.68 16.46 9.13
N ALA A 212 -11.04 17.59 8.82
CA ALA A 212 -10.01 18.25 9.64
C ALA A 212 -10.53 18.69 11.02
N GLN A 213 -10.62 17.72 11.93
CA GLN A 213 -10.34 17.90 13.34
C GLN A 213 -9.06 17.11 13.61
N GLU A 214 -8.06 17.73 14.26
CA GLU A 214 -6.75 17.10 14.55
C GLU A 214 -6.84 15.76 15.31
N THR A 215 -8.02 15.40 15.79
CA THR A 215 -8.32 14.16 16.51
C THR A 215 -8.24 12.90 15.66
N ASN A 216 -8.20 13.01 14.32
CA ASN A 216 -8.38 11.86 13.41
C ASN A 216 -7.14 11.49 12.57
N LEU A 217 -5.94 11.82 13.04
CA LEU A 217 -4.68 11.53 12.34
C LEU A 217 -4.02 10.24 12.86
N PHE A 218 -2.99 9.75 12.17
CA PHE A 218 -2.29 8.50 12.52
C PHE A 218 -1.04 8.74 13.37
N ASP A 219 -0.84 7.88 14.36
CA ASP A 219 0.38 7.79 15.18
C ASP A 219 1.55 7.24 14.35
N VAL A 220 1.27 6.25 13.50
CA VAL A 220 2.26 5.61 12.64
C VAL A 220 1.74 5.49 11.21
N ILE A 221 2.57 5.84 10.23
CA ILE A 221 2.33 5.52 8.82
C ILE A 221 3.38 4.51 8.36
N LEU A 222 2.92 3.45 7.70
CA LEU A 222 3.74 2.36 7.16
C LEU A 222 3.66 2.38 5.64
N SER A 223 4.77 2.09 4.98
CA SER A 223 4.79 1.92 3.53
C SER A 223 5.93 1.01 3.08
N SER A 224 5.68 0.10 2.15
CA SER A 224 6.71 -0.79 1.62
C SER A 224 6.65 -0.88 0.09
N GLU A 225 7.78 -0.63 -0.58
CA GLU A 225 7.94 -0.64 -2.05
C GLU A 225 6.98 0.30 -2.82
N THR A 226 6.71 1.49 -2.29
CA THR A 226 5.79 2.49 -2.89
C THR A 226 6.48 3.68 -3.56
N ILE A 227 7.80 3.80 -3.41
CA ILE A 227 8.60 4.95 -3.90
C ILE A 227 9.40 4.62 -5.17
N TYR A 228 9.07 3.54 -5.87
CA TYR A 228 9.78 3.12 -7.09
C TYR A 228 9.59 4.10 -8.26
N GLU A 229 8.48 4.84 -8.29
CA GLU A 229 8.18 5.81 -9.33
C GLU A 229 8.25 7.26 -8.79
N LYS A 230 9.19 8.04 -9.33
CA LYS A 230 9.45 9.42 -8.89
C LYS A 230 8.24 10.35 -9.03
N GLY A 231 7.45 10.19 -10.08
CA GLY A 231 6.26 11.01 -10.34
C GLY A 231 5.19 10.90 -9.24
N ASN A 232 5.12 9.76 -8.57
CA ASN A 232 4.14 9.50 -7.52
C ASN A 232 4.65 9.80 -6.10
N GLN A 233 5.97 9.98 -5.91
CA GLN A 233 6.57 10.30 -4.61
C GLN A 233 6.04 11.60 -3.99
N VAL A 234 5.74 12.62 -4.79
CA VAL A 234 5.16 13.90 -4.32
C VAL A 234 3.75 13.70 -3.76
N LYS A 235 2.91 12.93 -4.46
CA LYS A 235 1.56 12.59 -3.98
C LYS A 235 1.63 11.83 -2.66
N LEU A 236 2.51 10.85 -2.57
CA LEU A 236 2.73 10.06 -1.36
C LEU A 236 3.16 10.94 -0.17
N LEU A 237 4.15 11.80 -0.39
CA LEU A 237 4.64 12.71 0.65
C LEU A 237 3.53 13.67 1.12
N ASN A 238 2.73 14.22 0.20
CA ASN A 238 1.61 15.09 0.55
C ASN A 238 0.52 14.37 1.34
N LEU A 239 0.22 13.12 1.03
CA LEU A 239 -0.69 12.29 1.81
C LEU A 239 -0.13 12.05 3.22
N MET A 240 1.14 11.69 3.35
CA MET A 240 1.81 11.53 4.64
C MET A 240 1.76 12.82 5.49
N LYS A 241 1.94 13.99 4.86
CA LYS A 241 1.80 15.30 5.53
C LYS A 241 0.39 15.56 6.03
N ALA A 242 -0.63 15.14 5.29
CA ALA A 242 -2.03 15.33 5.67
C ALA A 242 -2.51 14.35 6.74
N ALA A 243 -1.97 13.13 6.75
CA ALA A 243 -2.46 12.03 7.56
C ALA A 243 -1.70 11.81 8.89
N LEU A 244 -0.46 12.30 9.03
CA LEU A 244 0.36 12.05 10.23
C LEU A 244 0.07 13.03 11.37
N LYS A 245 -0.07 12.54 12.60
CA LYS A 245 -0.07 13.37 13.82
C LYS A 245 1.20 14.20 13.97
N LYS A 246 1.17 15.22 14.84
CA LYS A 246 2.34 16.09 15.12
C LYS A 246 3.57 15.29 15.58
N GLU A 247 3.38 14.34 16.50
CA GLU A 247 4.43 13.49 17.06
C GLU A 247 4.51 12.10 16.39
N GLY A 248 3.79 11.92 15.28
CA GLY A 248 3.72 10.65 14.58
C GLY A 248 5.04 10.26 13.91
N ILE A 249 5.13 9.00 13.52
CA ILE A 249 6.30 8.41 12.87
C ILE A 249 5.91 7.78 11.54
N ILE A 250 6.74 7.95 10.52
CA ILE A 250 6.58 7.24 9.24
C ILE A 250 7.73 6.24 9.11
N PHE A 251 7.42 5.01 8.72
CA PHE A 251 8.41 4.01 8.30
C PHE A 251 8.19 3.63 6.85
N ILE A 252 9.24 3.71 6.04
CA ILE A 252 9.22 3.32 4.63
C ILE A 252 10.32 2.30 4.40
N ALA A 253 9.98 1.17 3.81
CA ALA A 253 10.94 0.15 3.39
C ALA A 253 10.97 0.07 1.86
N ALA A 254 12.12 0.32 1.25
CA ALA A 254 12.26 0.30 -0.21
C ALA A 254 13.70 -0.01 -0.65
N LYS A 255 13.86 -0.34 -1.93
CA LYS A 255 15.18 -0.46 -2.56
C LYS A 255 15.84 0.92 -2.65
N ILE A 256 17.17 0.96 -2.59
CA ILE A 256 17.90 2.23 -2.73
C ILE A 256 17.65 2.89 -4.09
N HIS A 257 17.47 2.05 -5.12
CA HIS A 257 17.22 2.43 -6.50
C HIS A 257 16.48 1.29 -7.20
N TYR A 258 15.53 1.63 -8.07
CA TYR A 258 14.79 0.67 -8.89
C TYR A 258 15.21 0.82 -10.35
N PHE A 259 15.97 -0.12 -10.90
CA PHE A 259 16.38 -0.04 -12.31
C PHE A 259 15.17 -0.10 -13.26
N GLY A 260 15.15 0.77 -14.27
CA GLY A 260 14.06 0.88 -15.27
C GLY A 260 12.95 1.86 -14.88
N VAL A 261 12.94 2.36 -13.64
CA VAL A 261 12.11 3.48 -13.17
C VAL A 261 12.97 4.47 -12.40
N SER A 262 12.58 5.74 -12.37
CA SER A 262 13.44 6.82 -11.87
C SER A 262 13.39 7.03 -10.35
N GLY A 263 12.99 6.04 -9.55
CA GLY A 263 12.78 6.19 -8.11
C GLY A 263 13.60 5.27 -7.21
N GLY A 264 13.40 5.43 -5.90
CA GLY A 264 14.14 4.75 -4.83
C GLY A 264 14.31 5.64 -3.60
N ILE A 265 14.98 5.10 -2.58
CA ILE A 265 15.25 5.82 -1.31
C ILE A 265 16.02 7.11 -1.56
N LEU A 266 17.00 7.11 -2.46
CA LEU A 266 17.85 8.31 -2.69
C LEU A 266 17.05 9.48 -3.25
N ASP A 267 16.16 9.23 -4.22
CA ASP A 267 15.26 10.25 -4.78
C ASP A 267 14.27 10.76 -3.72
N PHE A 268 13.74 9.85 -2.91
CA PHE A 268 12.77 10.22 -1.88
C PHE A 268 13.41 10.99 -0.72
N GLU A 269 14.64 10.65 -0.30
CA GLU A 269 15.41 11.41 0.68
C GLU A 269 15.62 12.86 0.21
N LYS A 270 16.05 13.04 -1.05
CA LYS A 270 16.19 14.37 -1.65
C LYS A 270 14.87 15.15 -1.66
N LEU A 271 13.78 14.51 -2.07
CA LEU A 271 12.46 15.14 -2.07
C LEU A 271 12.02 15.60 -0.66
N VAL A 272 12.25 14.76 0.35
CA VAL A 272 11.91 15.08 1.76
C VAL A 272 12.78 16.22 2.30
N GLU A 273 14.07 16.24 1.95
CA GLU A 273 15.00 17.31 2.34
C GLU A 273 14.60 18.65 1.72
N GLU A 274 14.26 18.65 0.42
CA GLU A 274 13.81 19.84 -0.33
C GLU A 274 12.45 20.37 0.16
N ASP A 275 11.48 19.49 0.43
CA ASP A 275 10.18 19.88 1.00
C ASP A 275 10.32 20.44 2.43
N GLY A 276 11.26 19.88 3.20
CA GLY A 276 11.64 20.41 4.50
C GLY A 276 10.66 20.14 5.64
N THR A 277 9.51 19.47 5.43
CA THR A 277 8.54 19.18 6.50
C THR A 277 9.02 18.13 7.49
N PHE A 278 9.78 17.13 7.01
CA PHE A 278 10.23 16.01 7.83
C PHE A 278 11.75 15.92 7.91
N THR A 279 12.26 15.33 8.99
CA THR A 279 13.58 14.70 8.99
C THR A 279 13.44 13.28 8.47
N ILE A 280 14.42 12.78 7.71
CA ILE A 280 14.50 11.40 7.25
C ILE A 280 15.83 10.78 7.68
N SER A 281 15.82 9.51 8.10
CA SER A 281 17.02 8.79 8.51
C SER A 281 16.88 7.30 8.24
N THR A 282 17.94 6.66 7.79
CA THR A 282 17.98 5.19 7.67
C THR A 282 18.05 4.55 9.06
N VAL A 283 17.17 3.60 9.35
CA VAL A 283 17.13 2.85 10.60
C VAL A 283 17.52 1.37 10.46
N GLU A 284 17.44 0.81 9.26
CA GLU A 284 17.87 -0.56 8.96
C GLU A 284 18.40 -0.63 7.52
N ARG A 285 19.42 -1.47 7.27
CA ARG A 285 20.01 -1.68 5.94
C ARG A 285 20.13 -3.17 5.65
N PHE A 286 19.72 -3.56 4.44
CA PHE A 286 19.82 -4.93 3.94
C PHE A 286 20.71 -4.92 2.69
N THR A 287 21.85 -5.59 2.75
CA THR A 287 22.84 -5.64 1.65
C THR A 287 22.82 -6.97 0.89
N ASN A 288 21.99 -7.93 1.32
CA ASN A 288 21.83 -9.21 0.64
C ASN A 288 20.94 -9.02 -0.60
N GLY A 289 21.56 -9.08 -1.78
CA GLY A 289 20.89 -8.84 -3.07
C GLY A 289 20.95 -7.36 -3.46
N PHE A 290 19.86 -6.81 -3.99
CA PHE A 290 19.73 -5.37 -4.19
C PHE A 290 19.64 -4.68 -2.82
N GLU A 291 20.39 -3.60 -2.61
CA GLU A 291 20.38 -2.91 -1.33
C GLU A 291 18.99 -2.32 -1.04
N ARG A 292 18.47 -2.62 0.15
CA ARG A 292 17.19 -2.11 0.66
C ARG A 292 17.42 -1.40 1.99
N ARG A 293 16.58 -0.42 2.29
CA ARG A 293 16.64 0.33 3.54
C ARG A 293 15.25 0.49 4.12
N ILE A 294 15.20 0.52 5.45
CA ILE A 294 14.08 1.10 6.18
C ILE A 294 14.50 2.50 6.58
N VAL A 295 13.72 3.49 6.18
CA VAL A 295 13.86 4.88 6.58
C VAL A 295 12.75 5.27 7.53
N LYS A 296 13.10 6.10 8.50
CA LYS A 296 12.19 6.66 9.50
C LYS A 296 12.09 8.15 9.28
N MET A 297 10.86 8.66 9.24
CA MET A 297 10.60 10.10 9.16
C MET A 297 9.82 10.59 10.38
N LYS A 298 10.08 11.85 10.74
CA LYS A 298 9.40 12.60 11.81
C LYS A 298 9.26 14.05 11.40
N ARG A 299 8.20 14.73 11.84
CA ARG A 299 8.04 16.17 11.57
C ARG A 299 9.23 16.93 12.17
N LYS A 300 9.77 17.90 11.43
CA LYS A 300 10.77 18.81 12.02
C LYS A 300 10.09 19.60 13.15
N LYS A 301 10.78 19.75 14.28
CA LYS A 301 10.32 20.64 15.34
C LYS A 301 10.30 22.05 14.78
N THR A 302 9.13 22.69 14.81
CA THR A 302 9.02 24.12 14.52
C THR A 302 9.75 24.84 15.67
N SER A 303 10.81 25.56 15.33
CA SER A 303 11.55 26.42 16.25
C SER A 303 10.69 27.56 16.79
#